data_AF-A0A844M5I5-F1
#
_entry.id   AF-A0A844M5I5-F1
#
_cell.length_a   1.000
_cell.length_b   1.000
_cell.length_c   1.000
_cell.angle_alpha   90.00
_cell.angle_beta   90.00
_cell.angle_gamma   90.00
#
_symmetry.space_group_name_H-M   'P 1'
#
loop_
_entity.id
_entity.type
_entity.pdbx_description
1 polymer ?
#
loop_
_entity_poly.entity_id
_entity_poly.type
_entity_poly.pdbx_seq_one_letter_code
_entity_poly.pdbx_strand_id
1 'polypeptide(L)' 'MQGARVALGGVGTKHWRAHEAEQILIGSPPNRNTFEQAATATVHDAQLRQHNQFKVDLAQRTIVRALSMLAEIA' A
#
# COMPACT_ATOMS: atom_id res chain seq x y z
N MET A 1 -8.26 2.94 -12.18
CA MET A 1 -7.54 4.23 -12.26
C MET A 1 -6.76 4.28 -13.56
N GLN A 2 -6.51 5.45 -14.14
CA GLN A 2 -5.72 5.55 -15.40
C GLN A 2 -4.21 5.40 -15.16
N GLY A 3 -3.73 5.75 -13.97
CA GLY A 3 -2.35 5.56 -13.55
C GLY A 3 -2.24 5.58 -12.03
N ALA A 4 -1.27 4.86 -11.47
CA ALA A 4 -0.98 4.84 -10.05
C ALA A 4 0.54 4.76 -9.81
N ARG A 5 1.01 5.47 -8.78
CA ARG A 5 2.39 5.43 -8.29
C ARG A 5 2.36 5.38 -6.77
N VAL A 6 2.97 4.35 -6.18
CA VAL A 6 2.90 4.11 -4.73
C VAL A 6 4.30 3.86 -4.19
N ALA A 7 4.68 4.64 -3.17
CA ALA A 7 5.93 4.49 -2.47
C ALA A 7 5.75 4.67 -0.96
N LEU A 8 6.53 3.93 -0.18
CA LEU A 8 6.53 3.94 1.28
C LEU A 8 7.86 4.46 1.80
N GLY A 9 7.79 5.45 2.69
CA GLY A 9 8.92 5.94 3.50
C GLY A 9 8.89 5.35 4.91
N GLY A 10 10.06 5.16 5.53
CA GLY A 10 10.17 4.74 6.94
C GLY A 10 9.87 3.27 7.24
N VAL A 11 9.46 2.48 6.23
CA VAL A 11 9.16 1.05 6.39
C VAL A 11 10.40 0.15 6.31
N GLY A 12 11.44 0.58 5.59
CA GLY A 12 12.71 -0.13 5.41
C GLY A 12 13.93 0.80 5.42
N THR A 13 15.10 0.29 5.02
CA THR A 13 16.36 1.07 4.93
C THR A 13 16.45 1.95 3.70
N LYS A 14 15.63 1.68 2.68
CA LYS A 14 15.46 2.48 1.45
C LYS A 14 13.97 2.76 1.24
N HIS A 15 13.66 3.75 0.40
CA HIS A 15 12.30 3.94 -0.09
C HIS A 15 11.81 2.66 -0.77
N TRP A 16 10.64 2.18 -0.37
CA TRP A 16 10.05 1.00 -0.96
C TRP A 16 9.02 1.44 -1.98
N ARG A 17 9.25 1.08 -3.25
CA ARG A 17 8.26 1.26 -4.31
C ARG A 17 7.34 0.05 -4.43
N ALA A 18 6.04 0.26 -4.25
CA ALA A 18 5.02 -0.79 -4.16
C ALA A 18 4.45 -1.10 -5.55
N HIS A 19 5.24 -1.78 -6.39
CA HIS A 19 4.83 -2.11 -7.76
C HIS A 19 3.59 -3.01 -7.82
N GLU A 20 3.44 -3.89 -6.83
CA GLU A 20 2.31 -4.79 -6.67
C GLU A 20 1.01 -4.01 -6.44
N ALA A 21 1.05 -2.95 -5.61
CA ALA A 21 -0.08 -2.04 -5.47
C ALA A 21 -0.37 -1.28 -6.77
N GLU A 22 0.66 -0.76 -7.45
CA GLU A 22 0.48 -0.03 -8.70
C GLU A 22 -0.24 -0.90 -9.75
N GLN A 23 0.12 -2.18 -9.86
CA GLN A 23 -0.50 -3.15 -10.77
C GLN A 23 -1.99 -3.38 -10.45
N ILE A 24 -2.36 -3.47 -9.17
CA ILE A 24 -3.75 -3.68 -8.76
C ILE A 24 -4.59 -2.41 -8.99
N LEU A 25 -4.03 -1.22 -8.75
CA LEU A 25 -4.77 0.04 -8.81
C LEU A 25 -5.06 0.51 -10.25
N ILE A 26 -4.13 0.25 -11.17
CA ILE A 26 -4.30 0.59 -12.59
C ILE A 26 -5.43 -0.27 -13.16
N GLY A 27 -6.39 0.36 -13.84
CA GLY A 27 -7.58 -0.31 -14.37
C GLY A 27 -8.70 -0.59 -13.34
N SER A 28 -8.40 -0.65 -12.05
CA SER A 28 -9.41 -0.97 -11.02
C SER A 28 -10.23 0.24 -10.54
N PRO A 29 -11.47 0.02 -10.04
CA PRO A 29 -12.27 1.09 -9.45
C PRO A 29 -11.62 1.62 -8.16
N PRO A 30 -11.62 2.95 -7.92
CA PRO A 30 -11.06 3.53 -6.70
C PRO A 30 -12.02 3.30 -5.52
N ASN A 31 -11.96 2.14 -4.88
CA ASN A 31 -12.79 1.82 -3.71
C ASN A 31 -11.98 1.12 -2.61
N ARG A 32 -12.55 1.07 -1.40
CA ARG A 32 -11.89 0.54 -0.21
C ARG A 32 -11.35 -0.88 -0.39
N ASN A 33 -12.13 -1.76 -1.01
CA ASN A 33 -11.74 -3.15 -1.27
C ASN A 33 -10.48 -3.22 -2.17
N THR A 34 -10.47 -2.43 -3.25
CA THR A 34 -9.30 -2.34 -4.14
C THR A 34 -8.06 -1.85 -3.38
N PHE A 35 -8.23 -0.88 -2.47
CA PHE A 35 -7.12 -0.35 -1.67
C PHE A 35 -6.59 -1.38 -0.67
N GLU A 36 -7.45 -2.16 -0.04
CA GLU A 36 -7.08 -3.25 0.86
C GLU A 36 -6.32 -4.37 0.13
N GLN A 37 -6.75 -4.72 -1.08
CA GLN A 37 -6.04 -5.67 -1.94
C GLN A 37 -4.64 -5.15 -2.32
N ALA A 38 -4.54 -3.89 -2.75
CA ALA A 38 -3.27 -3.25 -3.09
C ALA A 38 -2.31 -3.18 -1.89
N ALA A 39 -2.84 -2.82 -0.72
CA ALA A 39 -2.11 -2.77 0.55
C ALA A 39 -1.57 -4.14 0.95
N THR A 40 -2.40 -5.18 0.87
CA THR A 40 -2.02 -6.56 1.20
C THR A 40 -0.93 -7.08 0.26
N ALA A 41 -1.08 -6.85 -1.05
CA ALA A 41 -0.10 -7.26 -2.04
C ALA A 41 1.27 -6.60 -1.83
N THR A 42 1.29 -5.33 -1.43
CA THR A 42 2.53 -4.58 -1.18
C THR A 42 3.42 -5.21 -0.12
N VAL A 43 2.84 -5.81 0.92
CA VAL A 43 3.59 -6.34 2.06
C VAL A 43 3.71 -7.86 2.04
N HIS A 44 3.29 -8.52 0.95
CA HIS A 44 3.33 -9.98 0.83
C HIS A 44 4.75 -10.53 1.04
N ASP A 45 5.75 -9.89 0.41
CA ASP A 45 7.16 -10.27 0.50
C ASP A 45 7.93 -9.53 1.61
N ALA A 46 7.23 -8.92 2.57
CA ALA A 46 7.86 -8.18 3.66
C ALA A 46 8.66 -9.11 4.58
N GLN A 47 9.99 -8.92 4.63
CA GLN A 47 10.84 -9.64 5.57
C GLN A 47 10.76 -9.06 6.97
N LEU A 48 10.03 -9.76 7.83
CA LEU A 48 9.84 -9.38 9.22
C LEU A 48 11.06 -9.70 10.09
N ARG A 49 11.33 -8.80 11.02
CA ARG A 49 12.30 -8.92 12.11
C ARG A 49 11.55 -8.71 13.41
N GLN A 50 12.09 -9.24 14.52
CA GLN A 50 11.44 -9.23 15.84
C GLN A 50 10.85 -7.87 16.24
N HIS A 51 11.57 -6.78 16.00
CA HIS A 51 11.15 -5.43 16.41
C HIS A 51 10.42 -4.61 15.34
N ASN A 52 10.16 -5.15 14.14
CA ASN A 52 9.53 -4.39 13.06
C ASN A 52 8.26 -5.03 12.48
N GLN A 53 7.75 -6.10 13.12
CA GLN A 53 6.53 -6.81 12.67
C GLN A 53 5.33 -5.87 12.54
N PHE A 54 5.21 -4.91 13.45
CA PHE A 54 4.15 -3.90 13.44
C PHE A 54 4.14 -3.04 12.16
N LYS A 55 5.27 -2.94 11.45
CA LYS A 55 5.36 -2.13 10.23
C LYS A 55 4.51 -2.67 9.09
N VAL A 56 4.19 -3.96 9.09
CA VAL A 56 3.31 -4.57 8.07
C VAL A 56 1.89 -4.00 8.20
N ASP A 57 1.31 -4.06 9.39
CA ASP A 57 -0.01 -3.48 9.65
C ASP A 57 -0.02 -1.97 9.39
N LEU A 58 1.02 -1.28 9.87
CA LEU A 58 1.17 0.16 9.67
C LEU A 58 1.23 0.52 8.18
N ALA A 59 2.01 -0.22 7.38
CA ALA A 59 2.12 0.01 5.94
C ALA A 59 0.79 -0.21 5.25
N GLN A 60 0.11 -1.32 5.53
CA GLN A 60 -1.20 -1.62 4.93
C GLN A 60 -2.22 -0.51 5.24
N ARG A 61 -2.36 -0.13 6.51
CA ARG A 61 -3.30 0.91 6.95
C ARG A 61 -2.96 2.28 6.35
N THR A 62 -1.67 2.58 6.20
CA THR A 62 -1.20 3.84 5.60
C THR A 62 -1.53 3.89 4.11
N ILE A 63 -1.35 2.79 3.38
CA ILE A 63 -1.72 2.69 1.96
C ILE A 63 -3.23 2.92 1.80
N VAL A 64 -4.05 2.18 2.55
CA VAL A 64 -5.52 2.33 2.48
C VAL A 64 -5.94 3.76 2.82
N ARG A 65 -5.42 4.32 3.92
CA ARG A 65 -5.70 5.70 4.34
C ARG A 65 -5.34 6.71 3.26
N ALA A 66 -4.14 6.62 2.69
CA ALA A 66 -3.67 7.57 1.68
C ALA A 66 -4.51 7.50 0.39
N LEU A 67 -4.82 6.28 -0.08
CA LEU A 67 -5.65 6.08 -1.28
C LEU A 67 -7.10 6.52 -1.05
N SER A 68 -7.66 6.23 0.13
CA SER A 68 -8.97 6.72 0.55
C SER A 68 -9.05 8.25 0.55
N MET A 69 -8.03 8.92 1.08
CA MET A 69 -7.95 10.39 1.05
C MET A 69 -7.89 10.95 -0.37
N LEU A 70 -7.11 10.32 -1.26
CA LEU A 70 -7.02 10.74 -2.67
C LEU A 70 -8.31 10.50 -3.46
N ALA A 71 -9.07 9.47 -3.08
CA ALA A 71 -10.34 9.13 -3.72
C ALA A 71 -11.55 9.83 -3.07
N GLU A 72 -11.34 10.64 -2.02
CA GLU A 72 -12.40 11.26 -1.22
C GLU A 72 -13.40 10.25 -0.61
N ILE A 73 -12.90 9.07 -0.27
CA ILE A 73 -13.68 7.98 0.36
C ILE A 73 -13.29 7.95 1.84
N ALA A 74 -14.09 8.63 2.67
CA ALA A 74 -13.92 8.67 4.12
C ALA A 74 -14.34 7.36 4.81
#